data_AF-T0ZNL8-F1
#
_entry.id   AF-T0ZNL8-F1
#
_cell.length_a   1.000
_cell.length_b   1.000
_cell.length_c   1.000
_cell.angle_alpha   90.00
_cell.angle_beta   90.00
_cell.angle_gamma   90.00
#
_symmetry.space_group_name_H-M   'P 1'
#
loop_
_entity.id
_entity.type
_entity.pdbx_description
1 polymer ?
#
loop_
_entity_poly.entity_id
_entity_poly.type
_entity_poly.pdbx_seq_one_letter_code
_entity_poly.pdbx_strand_id
1 'polypeptide(L)'
;EVPRRSTARIDWPGNVTFALGLVAIMIGITYGIQPFGSSTMGWTSPTVLASLSSGVVLLAIFCAIETQVADPMFRLALFRIRAFTAGSLSSLLAGIGRGGLMFMLIIWLQGIWLPLHGYDFARTPLWAGIYMLPLTGGFLVAGPMSGYLSDRFGSRPFATGGM
;
A
#
# COMPACT_ATOMS: atom_id res chain seq x y z
N GLU A 1 35.90 13.01 -0.26
CA GLU A 1 35.37 14.04 0.66
C GLU A 1 34.40 13.37 1.63
N VAL A 2 34.58 13.55 2.94
CA VAL A 2 33.70 12.96 3.96
C VAL A 2 32.39 13.75 3.94
N PRO A 3 31.20 13.12 3.78
CA PRO A 3 29.95 13.84 3.77
C PRO A 3 29.74 14.49 5.14
N ARG A 4 29.72 15.83 5.17
CA ARG A 4 29.34 16.59 6.37
C ARG A 4 27.92 16.18 6.73
N ARG A 5 27.74 15.50 7.87
CA ARG A 5 26.42 15.26 8.46
C ARG A 5 25.82 16.63 8.77
N SER A 6 24.89 17.11 7.95
CA SER A 6 24.03 18.20 8.38
C SER A 6 23.15 17.64 9.50
N THR A 7 23.02 18.39 10.59
CA THR A 7 22.04 18.09 11.62
C THR A 7 20.68 18.47 11.06
N ALA A 8 20.11 17.59 10.23
CA ALA A 8 18.73 17.74 9.76
C ALA A 8 17.84 17.83 11.00
N ARG A 9 17.15 18.96 11.17
CA ARG A 9 16.22 19.14 12.28
C ARG A 9 14.96 18.34 11.96
N ILE A 10 14.47 17.57 12.91
CA ILE A 10 13.25 16.79 12.75
C ILE A 10 12.08 17.76 12.55
N ASP A 11 11.38 17.65 11.43
CA ASP A 11 10.12 18.35 11.17
C ASP A 11 8.98 17.68 11.95
N TRP A 12 8.84 18.05 13.22
CA TRP A 12 7.79 17.55 14.09
C TRP A 12 6.38 17.92 13.61
N PRO A 13 6.07 19.17 13.20
CA PRO A 13 4.77 19.53 12.66
C PRO A 13 4.39 18.71 11.42
N GLY A 14 5.30 18.57 10.46
CA GLY A 14 5.08 17.76 9.26
C GLY A 14 4.84 16.29 9.61
N ASN A 15 5.70 15.71 10.46
CA ASN A 15 5.58 14.31 10.84
C ASN A 15 4.28 13.99 11.60
N VAL A 16 3.86 14.87 12.51
CA VAL A 16 2.61 14.70 13.29
C VAL A 16 1.38 14.83 12.40
N THR A 17 1.33 15.85 11.54
CA THR A 17 0.20 16.04 10.61
C THR A 17 0.10 14.90 9.60
N PHE A 18 1.23 14.42 9.09
CA PHE A 18 1.28 13.24 8.22
C PHE A 18 0.80 11.97 8.94
N ALA A 19 1.35 11.67 10.12
CA ALA A 19 1.00 10.47 10.87
C ALA A 19 -0.49 10.45 11.27
N LEU A 20 -1.00 11.56 11.81
CA LEU A 20 -2.42 11.67 12.17
C LEU A 20 -3.32 11.59 10.94
N GLY A 21 -2.95 12.23 9.83
CA GLY A 21 -3.70 12.17 8.58
C GLY A 21 -3.79 10.75 8.04
N LEU A 22 -2.66 10.04 8.01
CA LEU A 22 -2.60 8.65 7.54
C LEU A 22 -3.41 7.71 8.45
N VAL A 23 -3.28 7.85 9.76
CA VAL A 23 -4.04 7.06 10.74
C VAL A 23 -5.54 7.31 10.60
N ALA A 24 -5.97 8.57 10.42
CA ALA A 24 -7.37 8.90 10.22
C ALA A 24 -7.94 8.25 8.94
N ILE A 25 -7.20 8.27 7.84
CA ILE A 25 -7.61 7.57 6.61
C ILE A 25 -7.69 6.05 6.84
N MET A 26 -6.69 5.44 7.49
CA MET A 26 -6.71 4.00 7.78
C MET A 26 -7.91 3.61 8.64
N ILE A 27 -8.21 4.40 9.67
CA ILE A 27 -9.40 4.24 10.52
C ILE A 27 -10.66 4.30 9.67
N GLY A 28 -10.80 5.32 8.82
CA GLY A 28 -11.97 5.49 7.95
C GLY A 28 -12.18 4.31 7.00
N ILE A 29 -11.13 3.83 6.34
CA ILE A 29 -11.20 2.66 5.45
C ILE A 29 -11.56 1.39 6.23
N THR A 30 -10.92 1.17 7.38
CA THR A 30 -11.11 -0.05 8.18
C THR A 30 -12.53 -0.15 8.73
N TYR A 31 -13.04 0.93 9.33
CA TYR A 31 -14.42 0.97 9.85
C TYR A 31 -15.45 1.10 8.72
N GLY A 32 -15.09 1.64 7.56
CA GLY A 32 -15.96 1.71 6.39
C GLY A 32 -16.39 0.35 5.87
N ILE A 33 -15.52 -0.66 5.97
CA ILE A 33 -15.80 -2.04 5.53
C ILE A 33 -16.58 -2.83 6.60
N GLN A 34 -16.66 -2.32 7.84
CA GLN A 34 -17.42 -2.97 8.91
C GLN A 34 -18.92 -2.64 8.82
N PRO A 35 -19.82 -3.53 9.29
CA PRO A 35 -21.26 -3.25 9.29
C PRO A 35 -21.62 -2.05 10.17
N PHE A 36 -22.60 -1.26 9.74
CA PHE A 36 -23.10 -0.12 10.51
C PHE A 36 -24.63 0.02 10.36
N GLY A 37 -25.34 -0.08 11.48
CA GLY A 37 -26.81 -0.04 11.48
C GLY A 37 -27.41 -1.18 10.66
N SER A 38 -28.25 -0.84 9.68
CA SER A 38 -28.85 -1.79 8.73
C SER A 38 -28.01 -2.03 7.46
N SER A 39 -26.89 -1.30 7.30
CA SER A 39 -26.00 -1.45 6.15
C SER A 39 -24.93 -2.49 6.43
N THR A 40 -24.67 -3.34 5.44
CA THR A 40 -23.57 -4.31 5.47
C THR A 40 -22.19 -3.65 5.52
N MET A 41 -22.11 -2.35 5.17
CA MET A 41 -20.88 -1.55 5.23
C MET A 41 -21.14 -0.17 5.83
N GLY A 42 -20.18 0.33 6.61
CA GLY A 42 -20.23 1.56 7.38
C GLY A 42 -19.76 2.81 6.67
N TRP A 43 -19.66 2.81 5.34
CA TRP A 43 -19.23 3.98 4.55
C TRP A 43 -20.07 5.25 4.80
N THR A 44 -21.33 5.10 5.19
CA THR A 44 -22.24 6.21 5.53
C THR A 44 -22.19 6.62 7.00
N SER A 45 -21.38 5.94 7.82
CA SER A 45 -21.23 6.29 9.23
C SER A 45 -20.62 7.69 9.36
N PRO A 46 -21.18 8.58 10.21
CA PRO A 46 -20.60 9.89 10.46
C PRO A 46 -19.14 9.81 10.91
N THR A 47 -18.76 8.78 11.66
CA THR A 47 -17.38 8.56 12.12
C THR A 47 -16.43 8.22 10.97
N VAL A 48 -16.90 7.41 10.00
CA VAL A 48 -16.10 7.06 8.81
C VAL A 48 -15.91 8.28 7.92
N LEU A 49 -16.98 9.05 7.67
CA LEU A 49 -16.89 10.28 6.89
C LEU A 49 -16.01 11.33 7.58
N ALA A 50 -16.13 11.49 8.90
CA ALA A 50 -15.30 12.42 9.68
C ALA A 50 -13.82 12.01 9.67
N SER A 51 -13.52 10.72 9.82
CA SER A 51 -12.13 10.22 9.78
C SER A 51 -11.51 10.34 8.39
N LEU A 52 -12.24 10.00 7.32
CA LEU A 52 -11.76 10.18 5.95
C LEU A 52 -11.54 11.65 5.61
N SER A 53 -12.50 12.51 5.91
CA SER A 53 -12.40 13.95 5.63
C SER A 53 -11.29 14.62 6.44
N SER A 54 -11.20 14.36 7.75
CA SER A 54 -10.11 14.88 8.59
C SER A 54 -8.73 14.37 8.14
N GLY A 55 -8.64 13.10 7.72
CA GLY A 55 -7.43 12.53 7.17
C GLY A 55 -6.97 13.24 5.88
N VAL A 56 -7.87 13.47 4.93
CA VAL A 56 -7.58 14.22 3.70
C VAL A 56 -7.16 15.66 4.02
N VAL A 57 -7.86 16.34 4.94
CA VAL A 57 -7.51 17.70 5.36
C VAL A 57 -6.13 17.75 6.01
N LEU A 58 -5.80 16.81 6.91
CA LEU A 58 -4.49 16.73 7.55
C LEU A 58 -3.36 16.48 6.56
N LEU A 59 -3.57 15.62 5.55
CA LEU A 59 -2.59 15.40 4.48
C LEU A 59 -2.42 16.63 3.58
N ALA A 60 -3.50 17.38 3.31
CA ALA A 60 -3.40 18.65 2.58
C ALA A 60 -2.63 19.71 3.37
N ILE A 61 -2.88 19.80 4.68
CA ILE A 61 -2.12 20.67 5.59
C ILE A 61 -0.66 20.25 5.64
N PHE A 62 -0.38 18.95 5.70
CA PHE A 62 0.98 18.41 5.63
C PHE A 62 1.70 18.87 4.35
N CYS A 63 1.08 18.72 3.18
CA CYS A 63 1.65 19.21 1.92
C CYS A 63 1.96 20.72 1.97
N ALA A 64 1.09 21.52 2.58
CA ALA A 64 1.32 22.96 2.73
C ALA A 64 2.49 23.26 3.68
N ILE A 65 2.57 22.58 4.83
CA ILE A 65 3.69 22.71 5.79
C ILE A 65 5.01 22.36 5.11
N GLU A 66 5.04 21.24 4.38
CA GLU A 66 6.22 20.73 3.70
C GLU A 66 6.79 21.71 2.66
N THR A 67 5.93 22.53 2.03
CA THR A 67 6.40 23.58 1.09
C THR A 67 7.07 24.76 1.78
N GLN A 68 6.88 24.93 3.09
CA GLN A 68 7.45 26.05 3.86
C GLN A 68 8.64 25.66 4.74
N VAL A 69 8.91 24.37 4.92
CA VAL A 69 10.01 23.86 5.75
C VAL A 69 11.33 23.86 4.98
N ALA A 70 12.41 24.26 5.65
CA ALA A 70 13.75 24.40 5.04
C ALA A 70 14.44 23.05 4.73
N ASP A 71 14.17 22.02 5.55
CA ASP A 71 14.62 20.63 5.33
C ASP A 71 13.38 19.70 5.28
N PRO A 72 12.69 19.62 4.13
CA PRO A 72 11.49 18.81 3.98
C PRO A 72 11.82 17.31 4.07
N MET A 73 11.00 16.57 4.81
CA MET A 73 10.96 15.11 4.86
C MET A 73 10.73 14.49 3.46
N PHE A 74 9.88 15.10 2.65
CA PHE A 74 9.62 14.73 1.27
C PHE A 74 9.96 15.87 0.31
N ARG A 75 10.92 15.61 -0.58
CA ARG A 75 11.23 16.54 -1.69
C ARG A 75 10.10 16.53 -2.72
N LEU A 76 9.04 17.32 -2.49
CA LEU A 76 7.86 17.41 -3.36
C LEU A 76 8.21 17.73 -4.82
N ALA A 77 9.34 18.40 -5.07
CA ALA A 77 9.86 18.65 -6.41
C ALA A 77 10.12 17.36 -7.24
N LEU A 78 10.35 16.22 -6.59
CA LEU A 78 10.51 14.93 -7.28
C LEU A 78 9.22 14.48 -7.98
N PHE A 79 8.05 14.80 -7.43
CA PHE A 79 6.76 14.51 -8.08
C PHE A 79 6.52 15.33 -9.35
N ARG A 80 7.35 16.34 -9.64
CA ARG A 80 7.35 17.03 -10.93
C ARG A 80 7.98 16.17 -12.04
N ILE A 81 8.79 15.18 -11.68
CA ILE A 81 9.39 14.24 -12.62
C ILE A 81 8.36 13.17 -12.95
N ARG A 82 7.82 13.18 -14.17
CA ARG A 82 6.78 12.22 -14.61
C ARG A 82 7.17 10.76 -14.34
N ALA A 83 8.43 10.40 -14.55
CA ALA A 83 8.93 9.05 -14.30
C ALA A 83 8.85 8.66 -12.82
N PHE A 84 9.15 9.60 -11.90
CA PHE A 84 9.06 9.37 -10.46
C PHE A 84 7.59 9.19 -10.05
N THR A 85 6.71 10.09 -10.46
CA THR A 85 5.28 10.04 -10.14
C THR A 85 4.61 8.79 -10.72
N ALA A 86 4.94 8.40 -11.96
CA ALA A 86 4.47 7.17 -12.56
C ALA A 86 4.98 5.93 -11.81
N GLY A 87 6.25 5.91 -11.39
CA GLY A 87 6.81 4.84 -10.58
C GLY A 87 6.13 4.70 -9.21
N SER A 88 5.90 5.81 -8.52
CA SER A 88 5.17 5.84 -7.25
C SER A 88 3.72 5.37 -7.40
N LEU A 89 3.02 5.84 -8.44
CA LEU A 89 1.64 5.43 -8.72
C LEU A 89 1.57 3.94 -9.10
N SER A 90 2.50 3.46 -9.93
CA SER A 90 2.62 2.04 -10.26
C SER A 90 2.83 1.19 -9.00
N SER A 91 3.70 1.63 -8.10
CA SER A 91 3.95 0.94 -6.82
C SER A 91 2.71 0.91 -5.93
N LEU A 92 1.95 2.01 -5.89
CA LEU A 92 0.68 2.07 -5.16
C LEU A 92 -0.35 1.09 -5.74
N LEU A 93 -0.56 1.13 -7.06
CA LEU A 93 -1.50 0.26 -7.76
C LEU A 93 -1.10 -1.21 -7.64
N ALA A 94 0.19 -1.53 -7.74
CA ALA A 94 0.72 -2.87 -7.51
C ALA A 94 0.47 -3.34 -6.08
N GLY A 95 0.60 -2.45 -5.08
CA GLY A 95 0.27 -2.73 -3.69
C GLY A 95 -1.21 -3.06 -3.49
N ILE A 96 -2.10 -2.23 -4.04
CA ILE A 96 -3.56 -2.44 -3.99
C ILE A 96 -3.94 -3.76 -4.68
N GLY A 97 -3.43 -3.98 -5.89
CA GLY A 97 -3.70 -5.19 -6.67
C GLY A 97 -3.20 -6.45 -5.96
N ARG A 98 -2.00 -6.41 -5.37
CA ARG A 98 -1.44 -7.52 -4.60
C ARG A 98 -2.27 -7.81 -3.35
N GLY A 99 -2.69 -6.78 -2.61
CA GLY A 99 -3.56 -6.94 -1.43
C GLY A 99 -4.91 -7.56 -1.79
N GLY A 100 -5.57 -7.04 -2.83
CA GLY A 100 -6.85 -7.56 -3.33
C GLY A 100 -6.73 -8.98 -3.87
N LEU A 101 -5.68 -9.29 -4.63
CA LEU A 101 -5.39 -10.63 -5.13
C LEU A 101 -5.21 -11.62 -3.98
N MET A 102 -4.43 -11.26 -2.95
CA MET A 102 -4.22 -12.13 -1.79
C MET A 102 -5.52 -12.41 -1.06
N PHE A 103 -6.32 -11.38 -0.82
CA PHE A 103 -7.63 -11.52 -0.18
C PHE A 103 -8.56 -12.44 -0.99
N MET A 104 -8.67 -12.21 -2.30
CA MET A 104 -9.48 -13.02 -3.21
C MET A 104 -8.98 -14.46 -3.29
N LEU A 105 -7.67 -14.67 -3.40
CA LEU A 105 -7.05 -15.98 -3.51
C LEU A 105 -7.29 -16.83 -2.25
N ILE A 106 -7.19 -16.22 -1.06
CA ILE A 106 -7.50 -16.87 0.21
C ILE A 106 -8.96 -17.32 0.23
N ILE A 107 -9.90 -16.42 -0.09
CA ILE A 107 -11.34 -16.73 -0.11
C ILE A 107 -11.65 -17.82 -1.14
N TRP A 108 -11.07 -17.73 -2.33
CA TRP A 108 -11.30 -18.70 -3.40
C TRP A 108 -10.77 -20.08 -3.04
N LEU A 109 -9.53 -20.19 -2.52
CA LEU A 109 -8.96 -21.46 -2.10
C LEU A 109 -9.75 -22.08 -0.95
N GLN A 110 -10.01 -21.32 0.10
CA GLN A 110 -10.63 -21.85 1.32
C GLN A 110 -12.14 -22.05 1.20
N GLY A 111 -12.83 -21.17 0.46
CA GLY A 111 -14.29 -21.14 0.38
C GLY A 111 -14.87 -21.89 -0.81
N ILE A 112 -14.10 -22.10 -1.88
CA ILE A 112 -14.63 -22.67 -3.13
C ILE A 112 -13.76 -23.84 -3.61
N TRP A 113 -12.49 -23.60 -3.96
CA TRP A 113 -11.67 -24.58 -4.66
C TRP A 113 -11.36 -25.82 -3.82
N LEU A 114 -10.82 -25.67 -2.60
CA LEU A 114 -10.51 -26.82 -1.75
C LEU A 114 -11.76 -27.62 -1.34
N PRO A 115 -12.88 -26.99 -0.92
CA PRO A 115 -14.13 -27.73 -0.67
C PRO A 115 -14.63 -28.53 -1.87
N LEU A 116 -14.58 -27.97 -3.08
CA LEU A 116 -14.98 -28.67 -4.31
C LEU A 116 -14.07 -29.86 -4.65
N HIS A 117 -12.82 -29.84 -4.18
CA HIS A 117 -11.86 -30.94 -4.35
C HIS A 117 -11.86 -31.93 -3.17
N GLY A 118 -12.90 -31.90 -2.33
CA GLY A 118 -13.12 -32.89 -1.28
C GLY A 118 -12.37 -32.62 0.02
N TYR A 119 -11.84 -31.42 0.22
CA TYR A 119 -11.25 -31.03 1.50
C TYR A 119 -12.34 -30.53 2.47
N ASP A 120 -12.30 -31.03 3.70
CA ASP A 120 -13.16 -30.56 4.78
C ASP A 120 -12.80 -29.11 5.17
N PHE A 121 -13.81 -28.29 5.48
CA PHE A 121 -13.67 -26.88 5.87
C PHE A 121 -12.76 -26.69 7.08
N ALA A 122 -12.67 -27.67 7.99
CA ALA A 122 -11.76 -27.61 9.12
C ALA A 122 -10.27 -27.66 8.70
N ARG A 123 -9.97 -28.23 7.52
CA ARG A 123 -8.60 -28.41 7.01
C ARG A 123 -8.24 -27.45 5.88
N THR A 124 -9.23 -26.77 5.28
CA THR A 124 -8.97 -25.84 4.16
C THR A 124 -7.97 -24.73 4.49
N PRO A 125 -7.87 -24.16 5.72
CA PRO A 125 -6.89 -23.10 5.98
C PRO A 125 -5.45 -23.59 5.88
N LEU A 126 -5.17 -24.80 6.36
CA LEU A 126 -3.84 -25.42 6.30
C LEU A 126 -3.44 -25.70 4.85
N TRP A 127 -4.34 -26.30 4.08
CA TRP A 127 -4.07 -26.61 2.67
C TRP A 127 -3.98 -25.34 1.82
N ALA A 128 -4.81 -24.33 2.05
CA ALA A 128 -4.67 -23.04 1.35
C ALA A 128 -3.29 -22.43 1.58
N GLY A 129 -2.76 -22.49 2.81
CA GLY A 129 -1.39 -22.07 3.13
C GLY A 129 -0.34 -22.86 2.35
N ILE A 130 -0.48 -24.18 2.26
CA ILE A 130 0.42 -25.05 1.46
C ILE A 130 0.39 -24.66 -0.02
N TYR A 131 -0.80 -24.43 -0.59
CA TYR A 131 -0.98 -24.04 -1.99
C TYR A 131 -0.49 -22.62 -2.29
N MET A 132 -0.23 -21.80 -1.27
CA MET A 132 0.41 -20.49 -1.41
C MET A 132 1.94 -20.57 -1.40
N LEU A 133 2.55 -21.68 -0.99
CA LEU A 133 4.01 -21.83 -0.98
C LEU A 133 4.66 -21.64 -2.36
N PRO A 134 4.13 -22.20 -3.46
CA PRO A 134 4.70 -21.99 -4.80
C PRO A 134 4.71 -20.51 -5.19
N LEU A 135 3.70 -19.74 -4.76
CA LEU A 135 3.60 -18.32 -5.04
C LEU A 135 4.70 -17.53 -4.28
N THR A 136 4.96 -17.86 -3.02
CA THR A 136 6.11 -17.31 -2.27
C THR A 136 7.45 -17.70 -2.90
N GLY A 137 7.58 -18.95 -3.35
CA GLY A 137 8.76 -19.41 -4.10
C GLY A 137 8.96 -18.63 -5.40
N GLY A 138 7.88 -18.36 -6.13
CA GLY A 138 7.88 -17.51 -7.32
C GLY A 138 8.40 -16.11 -7.02
N PHE A 139 7.95 -15.48 -5.92
CA PHE A 139 8.46 -14.17 -5.51
C PHE A 139 9.94 -14.20 -5.11
N LEU A 140 10.40 -15.25 -4.43
CA LEU A 140 11.79 -15.41 -4.03
C LEU A 140 12.72 -15.48 -5.25
N VAL A 141 12.28 -16.12 -6.32
CA VAL A 141 13.04 -16.22 -7.58
C VAL A 141 12.89 -14.95 -8.43
N ALA A 142 11.68 -14.37 -8.47
CA ALA A 142 11.39 -13.18 -9.25
C ALA A 142 12.14 -11.94 -8.75
N GLY A 143 12.43 -11.82 -7.45
CA GLY A 143 13.16 -10.68 -6.89
C GLY A 143 14.58 -10.51 -7.47
N PRO A 144 15.46 -11.52 -7.36
CA PRO A 144 16.78 -11.48 -7.97
C PRO A 144 16.72 -11.37 -9.49
N MET A 145 15.78 -12.08 -10.14
CA MET A 145 15.62 -12.00 -11.59
C MET A 145 15.23 -10.60 -12.04
N SER A 146 14.27 -9.95 -11.38
CA SER A 146 13.85 -8.59 -11.75
C SER A 146 14.97 -7.57 -11.54
N GLY A 147 15.79 -7.72 -10.49
CA GLY A 147 16.99 -6.92 -10.29
C GLY A 147 17.98 -7.07 -11.44
N TYR A 148 18.35 -8.31 -11.76
CA TYR A 148 19.27 -8.62 -12.87
C TYR A 148 18.76 -8.12 -14.22
N LEU A 149 17.48 -8.33 -14.53
CA LEU A 149 16.90 -7.88 -15.79
C LEU A 149 16.78 -6.34 -15.86
N SER A 150 16.43 -5.68 -14.75
CA SER A 150 16.34 -4.22 -14.69
C SER A 150 17.72 -3.55 -14.88
N ASP A 151 18.77 -4.13 -14.30
CA ASP A 151 20.15 -3.66 -14.48
C ASP A 151 20.65 -3.84 -15.92
N ARG A 152 20.16 -4.87 -16.62
CA ARG A 152 20.62 -5.22 -17.98
C ARG A 152 19.86 -4.55 -19.10
N PHE A 153 18.53 -4.39 -18.99
CA PHE A 153 17.68 -3.85 -20.07
C PHE A 153 17.07 -2.47 -19.75
N GLY A 154 17.34 -1.94 -18.56
CA GLY A 154 16.77 -0.69 -18.07
C GLY A 154 15.35 -0.86 -17.54
N SER A 155 15.00 -0.07 -16.53
CA SER A 155 13.74 -0.21 -15.76
C SER A 155 12.47 0.22 -16.51
N ARG A 156 12.60 0.94 -17.64
CA ARG A 156 11.46 1.52 -18.39
C ARG A 156 10.51 0.50 -19.04
N PRO A 157 10.97 -0.49 -19.83
CA PRO A 157 10.09 -1.48 -20.45
C PRO A 157 9.42 -2.42 -19.43
N PHE A 158 10.11 -2.77 -18.34
CA PHE A 158 9.53 -3.56 -17.25
C PHE A 158 8.40 -2.80 -16.55
N ALA A 159 8.64 -1.54 -16.19
CA ALA A 159 7.67 -0.67 -15.51
C ALA A 159 6.38 -0.45 -16.31
N THR A 160 6.40 -0.63 -17.63
CA THR A 160 5.20 -0.50 -18.49
C THR A 160 4.45 -1.81 -18.71
N GLY A 161 5.11 -2.98 -18.55
CA GLY A 161 4.51 -4.29 -18.80
C GLY A 161 3.72 -4.88 -17.63
N GLY A 162 3.85 -4.31 -16.43
CA GLY A 162 3.17 -4.81 -15.22
C GLY A 162 4.09 -4.96 -14.01
N MET A 163 5.40 -4.74 -14.18
CA MET A 163 6.39 -4.39 -13.16
C MET A 163 7.75 -4.16 -13.79
#